data_AF-A0A0C2YXS6-F1
#
_entry.id   AF-A0A0C2YXS6-F1
#
_cell.length_a   1.000
_cell.length_b   1.000
_cell.length_c   1.000
_cell.angle_alpha   90.00
_cell.angle_beta   90.00
_cell.angle_gamma   90.00
#
_symmetry.space_group_name_H-M   'P 1'
#
loop_
_entity.id
_entity.type
_entity.pdbx_description
1 polymer ?
#
loop_
_entity_poly.entity_id
_entity_poly.type
_entity_poly.pdbx_seq_one_letter_code
_entity_poly.pdbx_strand_id
1 'polypeptide(L)'
;CAWGNPSFPCGTFVSGSPKGLRAHLKQAHKFSLSGRETVPCQWNGCNRTMQRENVVRHILSHHMRLKVRCPSCGKDLCRRDVETMHSKK
;
A
#
# COMPACT_ATOMS: atom_id res chain seq x y z
N CYS A 1 -11.03 1.66 4.43
CA CYS A 1 -9.73 1.32 5.02
C CYS A 1 -9.92 0.00 5.74
N ALA A 2 -9.06 -1.00 5.51
CA ALA A 2 -9.14 -2.29 6.19
C ALA A 2 -7.90 -2.54 7.06
N TRP A 3 -7.26 -1.48 7.53
CA TRP A 3 -6.17 -1.59 8.50
C TRP A 3 -6.72 -1.93 9.89
N GLY A 4 -6.15 -2.95 10.52
CA GLY A 4 -6.53 -3.42 11.85
C GLY A 4 -7.18 -4.80 11.83
N ASN A 5 -8.20 -4.99 12.66
CA ASN A 5 -8.86 -6.28 12.82
C ASN A 5 -9.78 -6.55 11.62
N PRO A 6 -9.69 -7.73 10.97
CA PRO A 6 -10.62 -8.11 9.90
C PRO A 6 -12.09 -8.08 10.33
N SER A 7 -12.39 -8.28 11.62
CA SER A 7 -13.76 -8.23 12.15
C SER A 7 -14.30 -6.80 12.33
N PHE A 8 -13.44 -5.80 12.45
CA PHE A 8 -13.83 -4.39 12.58
C PHE A 8 -12.93 -3.50 11.71
N PRO A 9 -13.13 -3.52 10.38
CA PRO A 9 -12.38 -2.67 9.47
C PRO A 9 -12.74 -1.20 9.71
N CYS A 10 -11.75 -0.30 9.59
CA CYS A 10 -11.95 1.14 9.76
C CYS A 10 -13.01 1.75 8.84
N GLY A 11 -13.26 1.17 7.66
CA GLY A 11 -14.37 1.56 6.77
C GLY A 11 -14.17 2.91 6.05
N THR A 12 -13.28 3.79 6.51
CA THR A 12 -13.04 5.11 5.91
C THR A 12 -12.53 5.00 4.47
N PHE A 13 -13.08 5.82 3.58
CA PHE A 13 -12.55 5.94 2.22
C PHE A 13 -11.16 6.58 2.26
N VAL A 14 -10.15 5.87 1.75
CA VAL A 14 -8.78 6.37 1.69
C VAL A 14 -8.39 6.51 0.23
N SER A 15 -7.96 7.72 -0.15
CA SER A 15 -7.47 7.99 -1.50
C SER A 15 -6.28 7.08 -1.83
N GLY A 16 -6.22 6.59 -3.07
CA GLY A 16 -5.14 5.76 -3.59
C GLY A 16 -3.78 6.45 -3.71
N SER A 17 -3.63 7.62 -3.08
CA SER A 17 -2.39 8.37 -3.03
C SER A 17 -1.52 7.95 -1.84
N PRO A 18 -0.20 7.73 -2.04
CA PRO A 18 0.72 7.35 -0.95
C PRO A 18 0.73 8.35 0.20
N LYS A 19 0.69 9.65 -0.10
CA LYS A 19 0.64 10.73 0.91
C LYS A 19 -0.65 10.66 1.73
N GLY A 20 -1.79 10.44 1.08
CA GLY A 20 -3.10 10.33 1.73
C GLY A 20 -3.18 9.12 2.65
N LEU A 21 -2.76 7.94 2.16
CA LEU A 21 -2.72 6.74 2.98
C LEU A 21 -1.76 6.87 4.17
N ARG A 22 -0.59 7.48 3.99
CA ARG A 22 0.35 7.79 5.09
C ARG A 22 -0.28 8.66 6.17
N ALA A 23 -0.93 9.75 5.76
CA ALA A 23 -1.57 10.68 6.69
C ALA A 23 -2.72 9.99 7.44
N HIS A 24 -3.55 9.23 6.73
CA HIS A 24 -4.64 8.46 7.30
C HIS A 24 -4.15 7.44 8.34
N LEU A 25 -3.14 6.62 8.01
CA LEU A 25 -2.58 5.64 8.96
C LEU A 25 -2.01 6.32 10.21
N LYS A 26 -1.36 7.48 10.04
CA LYS A 26 -0.82 8.25 11.18
C LYS A 26 -1.93 8.82 12.06
N GLN A 27 -3.00 9.37 11.48
CA GLN A 27 -4.06 10.06 12.22
C GLN A 27 -5.11 9.10 12.79
N ALA A 28 -5.61 8.16 11.98
CA ALA A 28 -6.68 7.25 12.37
C ALA A 28 -6.17 6.02 13.15
N HIS A 29 -4.96 5.55 12.86
CA HIS A 29 -4.42 4.32 13.43
C HIS A 29 -3.19 4.53 14.31
N LYS A 30 -2.78 5.79 14.55
CA LYS A 30 -1.54 6.15 15.27
C LYS A 30 -0.31 5.41 14.71
N PHE A 31 -0.37 4.97 13.46
CA PHE A 31 0.66 4.17 12.83
C PHE A 31 1.59 5.11 12.06
N SER A 32 2.70 5.46 12.71
CA SER A 32 3.75 6.28 12.08
C SER A 32 4.54 5.43 11.09
N LEU A 33 4.73 5.92 9.87
CA LEU A 33 5.52 5.25 8.83
C LEU A 33 6.98 5.73 8.78
N SER A 34 7.43 6.36 9.86
CA SER A 34 8.82 6.79 10.04
C SER A 34 9.58 5.71 10.80
N GLY A 35 10.58 5.10 10.16
CA GLY A 35 11.45 4.08 10.76
C GLY A 35 11.87 3.00 9.77
N ARG A 36 13.04 2.40 10.02
CA ARG A 36 13.56 1.25 9.26
C ARG A 36 13.24 -0.10 9.91
N GLU A 37 12.54 -0.08 11.04
CA GLU A 37 12.09 -1.29 11.72
C GLU A 37 11.15 -2.10 10.83
N THR A 38 11.21 -3.42 10.96
CA THR A 38 10.30 -4.34 10.30
C THR A 38 9.04 -4.52 11.12
N VAL A 39 7.89 -4.37 10.47
CA VAL A 39 6.56 -4.45 11.10
C VAL A 39 5.64 -5.33 10.26
N PRO A 40 4.72 -6.07 10.89
CA PRO A 40 3.72 -6.84 10.16
C PRO A 40 2.65 -5.93 9.57
N CYS A 41 2.20 -6.25 8.35
CA CYS A 41 1.05 -5.60 7.76
C CYS A 41 -0.23 -6.04 8.47
N GLN A 42 -0.98 -5.09 9.02
CA GLN A 42 -2.26 -5.34 9.67
C GLN A 42 -3.46 -5.10 8.74
N TRP A 43 -3.23 -5.05 7.42
CA TRP A 43 -4.32 -4.84 6.48
C TRP A 43 -5.10 -6.14 6.26
N ASN A 44 -6.35 -6.19 6.71
CA ASN A 44 -7.25 -7.34 6.55
C ASN A 44 -6.59 -8.68 6.91
N GLY A 45 -5.79 -8.72 7.99
CA GLY A 45 -5.09 -9.93 8.43
C GLY A 45 -3.91 -10.39 7.55
N CYS A 46 -3.31 -9.52 6.71
CA CYS A 46 -2.21 -9.91 5.81
C CYS A 46 -0.97 -10.50 6.51
N ASN A 47 -0.62 -9.98 7.69
CA ASN A 47 0.49 -10.41 8.55
C ASN A 47 1.89 -10.49 7.90
N ARG A 48 2.08 -9.89 6.72
CA ARG A 48 3.36 -9.90 6.01
C ARG A 48 4.33 -8.90 6.64
N THR A 49 5.52 -9.35 7.00
CA THR A 49 6.56 -8.49 7.59
C THR A 49 7.31 -7.74 6.51
N MET A 50 7.49 -6.42 6.70
CA MET A 50 8.30 -5.57 5.83
C MET A 50 8.80 -4.35 6.60
N GLN A 51 9.74 -3.60 6.04
CA GLN A 51 10.14 -2.33 6.66
C GLN A 51 8.94 -1.37 6.75
N ARG A 52 8.83 -0.67 7.87
CA ARG A 52 7.73 0.26 8.19
C ARG A 52 7.50 1.27 7.08
N GLU A 53 8.56 1.83 6.50
CA GLU A 53 8.46 2.76 5.36
C GLU A 53 7.78 2.18 4.11
N ASN A 54 7.86 0.85 3.92
CA ASN A 54 7.34 0.12 2.75
C ASN A 54 5.87 -0.29 2.88
N VAL A 55 5.28 -0.21 4.07
CA VAL A 55 3.91 -0.66 4.34
C VAL A 55 2.88 0.01 3.43
N VAL A 56 3.00 1.33 3.21
CA VAL A 56 2.08 2.08 2.33
C VAL A 56 2.12 1.55 0.91
N ARG A 57 3.32 1.38 0.34
CA ARG A 57 3.49 0.86 -1.02
C ARG A 57 2.92 -0.55 -1.14
N HIS A 58 3.15 -1.37 -0.13
CA HIS A 58 2.56 -2.71 -0.05
C HIS A 58 1.03 -2.66 -0.05
N ILE A 59 0.40 -1.81 0.76
CA ILE A 59 -1.06 -1.68 0.78
C ILE A 59 -1.61 -1.23 -0.57
N LEU A 60 -1.06 -0.17 -1.16
CA LEU A 60 -1.54 0.37 -2.43
C LEU A 60 -1.48 -0.68 -3.55
N SER A 61 -0.38 -1.42 -3.61
CA SER A 61 -0.16 -2.43 -4.64
C SER A 61 -0.97 -3.71 -4.36
N HIS A 62 -0.79 -4.30 -3.18
CA HIS A 62 -1.29 -5.64 -2.84
C HIS A 62 -2.77 -5.65 -2.44
N HIS A 63 -3.21 -4.64 -1.68
CA HIS A 63 -4.56 -4.64 -1.10
C HIS A 63 -5.54 -3.74 -1.84
N MET A 64 -5.10 -2.55 -2.27
CA MET A 64 -5.94 -1.64 -3.05
C MET A 64 -5.89 -1.94 -4.55
N ARG A 65 -4.95 -2.79 -5.00
CA ARG A 65 -4.73 -3.12 -6.43
C ARG A 65 -4.70 -1.87 -7.30
N LEU A 66 -4.13 -0.78 -6.78
CA LEU A 66 -3.91 0.44 -7.54
C LEU A 66 -2.84 0.15 -8.57
N LYS A 67 -3.33 -0.28 -9.73
CA LYS A 67 -2.54 -0.62 -10.91
C LYS A 67 -2.16 0.69 -11.57
N VAL A 68 -0.87 0.88 -11.84
CA VAL A 68 -0.42 1.89 -12.78
C VAL A 68 -0.60 1.27 -14.17
N ARG A 69 -1.44 1.90 -14.99
CA ARG A 69 -1.62 1.47 -16.38
C ARG A 69 -0.42 1.94 -17.18
N CYS A 70 0.34 1.00 -17.71
CA CYS A 70 1.45 1.28 -18.62
C CYS A 70 0.92 2.02 -19.86
N PRO A 71 1.38 3.26 -20.15
CA PRO A 71 0.88 4.02 -21.29
C PRO A 71 1.30 3.43 -22.65
N SER A 72 2.42 2.70 -22.73
CA SER A 72 2.86 2.07 -24.00
C SER A 72 2.16 0.75 -24.32
N CYS A 73 1.63 0.05 -23.30
CA CYS A 73 1.22 -1.35 -23.44
C CYS A 73 -0.19 -1.63 -22.92
N GLY A 74 -0.84 -0.63 -22.32
CA GLY A 74 -2.22 -0.70 -21.81
C GLY A 74 -2.43 -1.65 -20.63
N LYS A 75 -1.38 -2.32 -20.16
CA LYS A 75 -1.43 -3.35 -19.11
C LYS A 75 -1.47 -2.72 -17.72
N ASP A 76 -2.34 -3.25 -16.88
CA ASP A 76 -2.43 -2.93 -15.47
C ASP A 76 -1.23 -3.49 -14.69
N LEU A 77 -0.27 -2.64 -14.35
CA LEU A 77 0.92 -3.05 -13.62
C LEU A 77 0.81 -2.68 -12.15
N CYS A 78 1.08 -3.65 -11.29
CA CYS A 78 0.91 -3.50 -9.86
C CYS A 78 2.05 -2.68 -9.20
N ARG A 79 3.13 -2.34 -9.92
CA ARG A 79 4.27 -1.55 -9.41
C ARG A 79 4.98 -0.77 -10.54
N ARG A 80 5.37 0.47 -10.23
CA ARG A 80 6.20 1.34 -11.09
C ARG A 80 7.59 0.77 -11.38
N ASP A 81 8.15 -0.02 -10.46
CA ASP A 81 9.42 -0.73 -10.65
C ASP A 81 9.35 -1.81 -11.75
N VAL A 82 8.15 -2.35 -12.00
CA VAL A 82 7.89 -3.29 -13.10
C VAL A 82 7.77 -2.55 -14.43
N GLU A 83 7.24 -1.32 -14.45
CA GLU A 83 7.19 -0.49 -15.68
C GLU A 83 8.60 -0.28 -16.24
N THR A 84 9.58 0.09 -15.42
CA THR A 84 10.95 0.31 -15.90
C THR A 84 11.65 -0.97 -16.39
N MET A 85 11.31 -2.13 -15.84
CA MET A 85 11.77 -3.44 -16.36
C MET A 85 10.98 -3.92 -17.58
N HIS A 86 9.71 -3.50 -17.72
CA HIS A 86 8.85 -3.86 -18.84
C HIS A 86 9.20 -3.08 -20.12
N SER A 87 9.63 -1.82 -20.00
CA SER A 87 10.04 -0.99 -21.14
C SER A 87 11.40 -1.35 -21.75
N LYS A 88 12.12 -2.33 -21.20
CA LYS A 88 13.42 -2.79 -21.71
C LYS A 88 13.34 -4.10 -22.50
N LYS A 89 12.15 -4.52 -22.92
CA LYS A 89 11.96 -5.70 -23.75
C LYS A 89 11.43 -5.34 -25.12
#